data_AF-A0A849ZUH1-F1
#
_entry.id   AF-A0A849ZUH1-F1
#
_cell.length_a   1.000
_cell.length_b   1.000
_cell.length_c   1.000
_cell.angle_alpha   90.00
_cell.angle_beta   90.00
_cell.angle_gamma   90.00
#
_symmetry.space_group_name_H-M   'P 1'
#
loop_
_entity.id
_entity.type
_entity.pdbx_description
1 polymer ?
#
loop_
_entity_poly.entity_id
_entity_poly.type
_entity_poly.pdbx_seq_one_letter_code
_entity_poly.pdbx_strand_id
1 'polypeptide(L)'
;MPTKAPRHRTPQPPGVTKHEVPRPSSHARGYDKAWQRMAQRFRHEHPYCADPFGHHGGRRVLGQHVDHIVALARGGTNDGSNLQSLCHACHSRKTIEYDGGFGRPKQVPP
;
A
#
# COMPACT_ATOMS: atom_id res chain seq x y z
N MET A 1 42.78 5.37 -4.49
CA MET A 1 41.51 5.19 -3.75
C MET A 1 40.44 6.01 -4.45
N PRO A 2 39.32 5.46 -4.94
CA PRO A 2 38.33 6.30 -5.61
C PRO A 2 37.60 7.14 -4.56
N THR A 3 37.81 8.45 -4.61
CA THR A 3 37.16 9.44 -3.76
C THR A 3 35.69 9.55 -4.11
N LYS A 4 34.83 9.55 -3.08
CA LYS A 4 33.37 9.63 -3.22
C LYS A 4 32.99 10.97 -3.87
N ALA A 5 32.24 10.94 -4.97
CA ALA A 5 31.78 12.15 -5.65
C ALA A 5 30.98 13.07 -4.71
N PRO A 6 31.13 14.41 -4.82
CA PRO A 6 30.43 15.35 -3.97
C PRO A 6 28.91 15.29 -4.24
N ARG A 7 28.13 15.31 -3.16
CA ARG A 7 26.67 15.37 -3.25
C ARG A 7 26.26 16.80 -3.57
N HIS A 8 25.80 17.05 -4.79
CA HIS A 8 25.11 18.30 -5.10
C HIS A 8 23.79 18.34 -4.32
N ARG A 9 23.71 19.22 -3.31
CA ARG A 9 22.48 19.49 -2.56
C ARG A 9 21.72 20.58 -3.32
N THR A 10 20.64 20.22 -3.99
CA THR A 10 19.78 21.19 -4.66
C THR A 10 19.16 22.11 -3.59
N PRO A 11 19.20 23.45 -3.74
CA PRO A 11 18.49 24.37 -2.86
C PRO A 11 16.99 24.10 -2.95
N GLN A 12 16.34 23.91 -1.80
CA GLN A 12 14.88 23.74 -1.72
C GLN A 12 14.23 25.12 -1.90
N PRO A 13 13.26 25.30 -2.83
CA PRO A 13 12.59 26.58 -3.01
C PRO A 13 11.78 26.95 -1.76
N PRO A 14 11.69 28.25 -1.39
CA PRO A 14 10.92 28.67 -0.23
C PRO A 14 9.41 28.60 -0.50
N GLY A 15 8.68 27.92 0.38
CA GLY A 15 7.26 28.17 0.65
C GLY A 15 6.21 27.42 -0.18
N VAL A 16 5.90 26.18 0.24
CA VAL A 16 4.52 25.65 0.41
C VAL A 16 4.60 24.36 1.25
N THR A 17 4.79 24.46 2.55
CA THR A 17 4.73 23.29 3.45
C THR A 17 3.29 23.00 3.85
N LYS A 18 2.50 22.40 2.95
CA LYS A 18 1.13 21.94 3.28
C LYS A 18 1.08 20.68 4.17
N HIS A 19 2.03 20.53 5.10
CA HIS A 19 2.07 19.44 6.07
C HIS A 19 1.91 20.00 7.50
N GLU A 20 0.84 20.74 7.76
CA GLU A 20 0.55 21.22 9.13
C GLU A 20 0.10 20.10 10.07
N VAL A 21 -0.32 18.95 9.53
CA VAL A 21 -0.68 17.77 10.32
C VAL A 21 0.29 16.62 10.00
N PRO A 22 1.10 16.16 10.96
CA PRO A 22 1.95 14.99 10.78
C PRO A 22 1.08 13.77 10.48
N ARG A 23 1.51 12.94 9.51
CA ARG A 23 0.83 11.68 9.21
C ARG A 23 0.85 10.78 10.46
N PRO A 24 -0.28 10.22 10.92
CA PRO A 24 -0.30 9.32 12.06
C PRO A 24 0.57 8.08 11.82
N SER A 25 1.12 7.52 12.90
CA SER A 25 1.93 6.31 12.86
C SER A 25 1.16 5.13 12.24
N SER A 26 1.85 4.11 11.73
CA SER A 26 1.18 2.93 11.17
C SER A 26 0.23 2.27 12.17
N HIS A 27 0.65 2.18 13.43
CA HIS A 27 -0.15 1.63 14.52
C HIS A 27 -1.40 2.48 14.78
N ALA A 28 -1.25 3.82 14.82
CA ALA A 28 -2.39 4.74 14.99
C ALA A 28 -3.37 4.70 13.81
N ARG A 29 -2.95 4.21 12.65
CA ARG A 29 -3.80 3.98 11.47
C ARG A 29 -4.47 2.60 11.44
N GLY A 30 -4.28 1.78 12.47
CA GLY A 30 -4.89 0.44 12.58
C GLY A 30 -4.00 -0.72 12.12
N TYR A 31 -2.74 -0.47 11.75
CA TYR A 31 -1.77 -1.52 11.40
C TYR A 31 -0.95 -1.94 12.62
N ASP A 32 -1.63 -2.47 13.63
CA ASP A 32 -1.04 -2.90 14.90
C ASP A 32 -0.48 -4.35 14.86
N LYS A 33 -0.13 -4.90 16.03
CA LYS A 33 0.34 -6.29 16.14
C LYS A 33 -0.77 -7.30 15.79
N ALA A 34 -2.03 -6.98 16.06
CA ALA A 34 -3.15 -7.85 15.72
C ALA A 34 -3.30 -7.95 14.20
N TRP A 35 -3.22 -6.81 13.50
CA TRP A 35 -3.13 -6.75 12.05
C TRP A 35 -1.98 -7.59 11.49
N GLN A 36 -0.77 -7.45 12.03
CA GLN A 36 0.39 -8.22 11.54
C GLN A 36 0.18 -9.74 11.62
N ARG A 37 -0.40 -10.23 12.73
CA ARG A 37 -0.72 -11.66 12.92
C ARG A 37 -1.79 -12.13 11.95
N MET A 38 -2.86 -11.35 11.82
CA MET A 38 -3.95 -11.62 10.89
C MET A 38 -3.45 -11.65 9.44
N ALA A 39 -2.66 -10.66 9.03
CA ALA A 39 -2.09 -10.57 7.69
C ALA A 39 -1.13 -11.73 7.38
N GLN A 40 -0.33 -12.19 8.34
CA GLN A 40 0.49 -13.41 8.16
C GLN A 40 -0.37 -14.64 7.93
N ARG A 41 -1.40 -14.86 8.77
CA ARG A 41 -2.33 -15.99 8.63
C ARG A 41 -3.06 -15.94 7.29
N PHE A 42 -3.61 -14.77 6.95
CA PHE A 42 -4.33 -14.56 5.69
C PHE A 42 -3.43 -14.84 4.48
N ARG A 43 -2.18 -14.38 4.48
CA ARG A 43 -1.23 -14.67 3.37
C ARG A 43 -0.94 -16.17 3.25
N HIS A 44 -0.89 -16.91 4.37
CA HIS A 44 -0.68 -18.35 4.34
C HIS A 44 -1.89 -19.10 3.76
N GLU A 45 -3.11 -18.68 4.11
CA GLU A 45 -4.36 -19.23 3.57
C GLU A 45 -4.61 -18.80 2.12
N HIS A 46 -4.15 -17.60 1.74
CA HIS A 46 -4.29 -16.99 0.41
C HIS A 46 -2.91 -16.65 -0.20
N PRO A 47 -2.12 -17.66 -0.61
CA PRO A 47 -0.74 -17.45 -1.06
C PRO A 47 -0.60 -16.79 -2.43
N TYR A 48 -1.69 -16.68 -3.19
CA TYR A 48 -1.70 -16.13 -4.54
C TYR A 48 -2.41 -14.77 -4.59
N CYS A 49 -2.01 -13.95 -5.56
CA CYS A 49 -2.64 -12.70 -5.89
C CYS A 49 -4.13 -12.93 -6.23
N ALA A 50 -5.01 -12.10 -5.67
CA ALA A 50 -6.43 -12.08 -6.01
C ALA A 50 -6.70 -11.59 -7.45
N ASP A 51 -5.71 -10.96 -8.08
CA ASP A 51 -5.80 -10.34 -9.41
C ASP A 51 -7.05 -9.48 -9.61
N PRO A 52 -7.30 -8.48 -8.75
CA PRO A 52 -8.52 -7.65 -8.86
C PRO A 52 -8.62 -6.87 -10.17
N PHE A 53 -7.51 -6.76 -10.91
CA PHE A 53 -7.45 -6.04 -12.18
C PHE A 53 -7.42 -6.97 -13.40
N GLY A 54 -7.52 -8.29 -13.21
CA GLY A 54 -7.58 -9.30 -14.28
C GLY A 54 -6.39 -9.31 -15.24
N HIS A 55 -5.20 -8.86 -14.82
CA HIS A 55 -4.06 -8.71 -15.72
C HIS A 55 -3.08 -9.90 -15.69
N HIS A 56 -3.35 -10.94 -14.89
CA HIS A 56 -2.51 -12.14 -14.87
C HIS A 56 -2.89 -13.16 -15.95
N GLY A 57 -4.02 -12.98 -16.64
CA GLY A 57 -4.43 -13.86 -17.75
C GLY A 57 -4.57 -15.33 -17.33
N GLY A 58 -5.16 -15.57 -16.15
CA GLY A 58 -5.34 -16.91 -15.57
C GLY A 58 -4.10 -17.49 -14.89
N ARG A 59 -2.95 -16.80 -14.90
CA ARG A 59 -1.74 -17.26 -14.23
C ARG A 59 -1.82 -17.01 -12.72
N ARG A 60 -1.45 -18.02 -11.93
CA ARG A 60 -1.31 -17.88 -10.48
C ARG A 60 0.01 -17.18 -10.14
N VAL A 61 -0.08 -15.94 -9.69
CA VAL A 61 1.07 -15.13 -9.24
C VAL A 61 1.09 -15.11 -7.71
N LEU A 62 2.26 -15.22 -7.08
CA LEU A 62 2.35 -15.20 -5.62
C LEU A 62 1.99 -13.82 -5.05
N GLY A 63 1.21 -13.83 -3.98
CA GLY A 63 0.87 -12.64 -3.19
C GLY A 63 2.00 -12.30 -2.22
N GLN A 64 2.43 -11.04 -2.22
CA GLN A 64 3.49 -10.53 -1.35
C GLN A 64 2.94 -9.56 -0.30
N HIS A 65 1.79 -8.96 -0.55
CA HIS A 65 1.16 -7.96 0.31
C HIS A 65 -0.25 -8.43 0.69
N VAL A 66 -0.65 -8.22 1.94
CA VAL A 66 -2.06 -8.31 2.32
C VAL A 66 -2.55 -6.88 2.44
N ASP A 67 -3.65 -6.59 1.75
CA ASP A 67 -4.18 -5.26 1.61
C ASP A 67 -5.70 -5.26 1.79
N HIS A 68 -6.23 -4.14 2.26
CA HIS A 68 -7.67 -3.97 2.41
C HIS A 68 -8.29 -3.63 1.05
N ILE A 69 -9.39 -4.30 0.69
CA ILE A 69 -10.20 -3.95 -0.50
C ILE A 69 -10.73 -2.52 -0.33
N VAL A 70 -11.42 -2.26 0.78
CA VAL A 70 -11.78 -0.91 1.23
C VAL A 70 -10.82 -0.51 2.35
N ALA A 71 -10.06 0.56 2.15
CA ALA A 71 -9.11 1.06 3.15
C ALA A 71 -9.81 1.42 4.49
N LEU A 72 -9.14 1.19 5.63
CA LEU A 72 -9.65 1.54 6.97
C LEU A 72 -10.05 3.03 7.07
N ALA A 73 -9.26 3.92 6.47
CA ALA A 73 -9.55 5.36 6.44
C ALA A 73 -10.83 5.74 5.66
N ARG A 74 -11.46 4.76 4.99
CA ARG A 74 -12.69 4.90 4.21
C ARG A 74 -13.82 4.01 4.76
N GLY A 75 -13.68 3.53 6.00
CA GLY A 75 -14.69 2.70 6.65
C GLY A 75 -14.56 1.20 6.36
N GLY A 76 -13.46 0.75 5.77
CA GLY A 76 -13.17 -0.68 5.68
C GLY A 76 -12.91 -1.31 7.04
N THR A 77 -13.00 -2.64 7.10
CA THR A 77 -12.79 -3.44 8.31
C THR A 77 -11.56 -4.34 8.19
N ASN A 78 -11.14 -4.94 9.30
CA ASN A 78 -10.12 -5.99 9.31
C ASN A 78 -10.73 -7.39 9.08
N ASP A 79 -11.98 -7.48 8.62
CA ASP A 79 -12.61 -8.77 8.33
C ASP A 79 -11.94 -9.42 7.13
N GLY A 80 -11.80 -10.75 7.15
CA GLY A 80 -11.16 -11.48 6.05
C GLY A 80 -11.82 -11.25 4.68
N SER A 81 -13.12 -10.94 4.65
CA SER A 81 -13.85 -10.58 3.43
C SER A 81 -13.42 -9.24 2.82
N ASN A 82 -12.83 -8.34 3.62
CA ASN A 82 -12.26 -7.07 3.17
C ASN A 82 -10.74 -7.17 2.93
N LEU A 83 -10.14 -8.36 3.01
CA LEU A 83 -8.71 -8.54 2.78
C LEU A 83 -8.47 -9.23 1.43
N GLN A 84 -7.36 -8.86 0.80
CA GLN A 84 -6.87 -9.50 -0.42
C GLN A 84 -5.36 -9.66 -0.38
N SER A 85 -4.88 -10.77 -0.94
CA SER A 85 -3.47 -11.04 -1.14
C SER A 85 -3.09 -10.50 -2.52
N LEU A 86 -2.06 -9.67 -2.61
CA LEU A 86 -1.67 -8.96 -3.83
C LEU A 86 -0.18 -9.18 -4.14
N CYS A 87 0.12 -9.39 -5.42
CA CYS A 87 1.49 -9.26 -5.91
C CYS A 87 1.94 -7.79 -5.87
N HIS A 88 3.24 -7.53 -5.96
CA HIS A 88 3.79 -6.17 -5.94
C HIS A 88 3.16 -5.26 -7.01
N ALA A 89 2.93 -5.77 -8.22
CA ALA A 89 2.35 -5.00 -9.32
C ALA A 89 0.90 -4.57 -9.03
N CYS A 90 0.05 -5.49 -8.57
CA CYS A 90 -1.33 -5.17 -8.18
C CYS A 90 -1.36 -4.19 -7.02
N HIS A 91 -0.55 -4.41 -5.98
CA HIS A 91 -0.50 -3.53 -4.81
C HIS A 91 -0.04 -2.11 -5.17
N SER A 92 0.99 -2.00 -6.03
CA SER A 92 1.47 -0.71 -6.53
C SER A 92 0.38 0.00 -7.34
N ARG A 93 -0.29 -0.71 -8.26
CA ARG A 93 -1.41 -0.17 -9.03
C ARG A 93 -2.54 0.33 -8.13
N LYS A 94 -2.95 -0.47 -7.14
CA LYS A 94 -3.99 -0.07 -6.17
C LYS A 94 -3.61 1.22 -5.43
N THR A 95 -2.37 1.27 -4.95
CA THR A 95 -1.85 2.44 -4.23
C THR A 95 -1.95 3.70 -5.09
N ILE A 96 -1.57 3.61 -6.36
CA ILE A 96 -1.53 4.76 -7.28
C ILE A 96 -2.94 5.18 -7.71
N GLU A 97 -3.74 4.24 -8.20
CA GLU A 97 -5.01 4.55 -8.86
C GLU A 97 -6.18 4.74 -7.88
N TYR A 98 -6.13 4.08 -6.71
CA TYR A 98 -7.28 3.95 -5.82
C TYR A 98 -7.03 4.52 -4.41
N ASP A 99 -5.79 4.42 -3.89
CA ASP A 99 -5.47 4.95 -2.55
C ASP A 99 -4.94 6.40 -2.56
N GLY A 100 -4.89 7.01 -3.75
CA GLY A 100 -4.49 8.41 -3.95
C GLY A 100 -2.98 8.62 -3.99
N GLY A 101 -2.22 7.61 -4.42
CA GLY A 101 -0.80 7.73 -4.70
C GLY A 101 -0.52 8.88 -5.67
N PHE A 102 0.56 9.62 -5.42
CA PHE A 102 0.94 10.81 -6.19
C PHE A 102 -0.13 11.94 -6.21
N GLY A 103 -1.02 12.00 -5.20
CA GLY A 103 -2.05 13.04 -5.11
C GLY A 103 -3.26 12.79 -6.02
N ARG A 104 -3.41 11.56 -6.53
CA ARG A 104 -4.58 11.14 -7.31
C ARG A 104 -5.85 11.09 -6.45
N PRO A 105 -7.05 11.21 -7.05
CA PRO A 105 -8.29 11.01 -6.32
C PRO A 105 -8.40 9.58 -5.79
N LYS A 106 -8.95 9.42 -4.59
CA LYS A 106 -9.17 8.10 -3.98
C LYS A 106 -10.45 7.46 -4.52
N GLN A 107 -10.40 6.17 -4.86
CA GLN A 107 -11.48 5.43 -5.52
C GLN A 107 -11.60 4.02 -4.96
N VAL A 108 -12.77 3.38 -5.03
CA VAL A 108 -12.91 1.97 -4.58
C VAL A 108 -12.34 1.06 -5.68
N PRO A 109 -11.42 0.14 -5.37
CA PRO A 109 -10.94 -0.83 -6.36
C PRO A 109 -12.08 -1.76 -6.82
N PRO A 110 -12.01 -2.28 -8.06
CA PRO A 110 -12.97 -3.24 -8.59
C PRO A 110 -13.00 -4.54 -7.78
#